data_AF-A0A847DQT8-F1
#
_entry.id   AF-A0A847DQT8-F1
#
_cell.length_a   1.000
_cell.length_b   1.000
_cell.length_c   1.000
_cell.angle_alpha   90.00
_cell.angle_beta   90.00
_cell.angle_gamma   90.00
#
_symmetry.space_group_name_H-M   'P 1'
#
loop_
_entity.id
_entity.type
_entity.pdbx_description
1 polymer ?
#
loop_
_entity_poly.entity_id
_entity_poly.type
_entity_poly.pdbx_seq_one_letter_code
_entity_poly.pdbx_strand_id
1 'polypeptide(L)'
;MAISPFAARTLALEARGLLTRLTRVRPFALLEPMVPAAGLLPSTQAATERYLIDGRRELRDMVILFLDWLEVSRTSAASTAEAQRRFAMLRLRFNTVLTQFDLFSDAVAQRSEHDVGVWLAGLDIVARDALTLPGGYYQVPPLVCYLDRGVGAAIRRARTRMPGGGANPVAIIRVPRERMIGSGIASSLIHEVGHQASAL
;
A
#
# COMPACT_ATOMS: atom_id res chain seq x y z
N MET A 1 24.77 -2.70 29.47
CA MET A 1 25.15 -4.10 29.17
C MET A 1 25.33 -4.24 27.68
N ALA A 2 26.47 -4.77 27.23
CA ALA A 2 26.72 -5.07 25.82
C ALA A 2 25.69 -6.07 25.29
N ILE A 3 25.52 -6.12 23.96
CA ILE A 3 24.57 -7.04 23.33
C ILE A 3 24.95 -8.49 23.67
N SER A 4 24.04 -9.20 24.34
CA SER A 4 24.24 -10.64 24.61
C SER A 4 24.24 -11.43 23.29
N PRO A 5 25.13 -12.43 23.11
CA PRO A 5 25.15 -13.28 21.91
C PRO A 5 23.79 -13.95 21.62
N PHE A 6 23.06 -14.32 22.68
CA PHE A 6 21.72 -14.88 22.56
C PHE A 6 20.72 -13.87 22.00
N ALA A 7 20.75 -12.63 22.53
CA ALA A 7 19.87 -11.55 22.07
C ALA A 7 20.17 -11.18 20.61
N ALA A 8 21.45 -11.05 20.24
CA ALA A 8 21.85 -10.80 18.86
C ALA A 8 21.35 -11.88 17.90
N ARG A 9 21.53 -13.17 18.27
CA ARG A 9 21.05 -14.29 17.44
C ARG A 9 19.54 -14.29 17.26
N THR A 10 18.80 -14.02 18.34
CA THR A 10 17.33 -13.98 18.31
C THR A 10 16.83 -12.86 17.40
N LEU A 11 17.37 -11.64 17.55
CA LEU A 11 17.02 -10.50 16.70
C LEU A 11 17.38 -10.74 15.23
N ALA A 12 18.52 -11.36 14.95
CA ALA A 12 18.92 -11.71 13.59
C ALA A 12 17.95 -12.72 12.95
N LEU A 13 17.47 -13.71 13.71
CA LEU A 13 16.48 -14.68 13.22
C LEU A 13 15.13 -14.01 12.96
N GLU A 14 14.66 -13.13 13.84
CA GLU A 14 13.42 -12.39 13.61
C GLU A 14 13.52 -11.49 12.36
N ALA A 15 14.64 -10.76 12.21
CA ALA A 15 14.90 -9.94 11.04
C ALA A 15 14.94 -10.77 9.74
N ARG A 16 15.59 -11.93 9.73
CA ARG A 16 15.55 -12.86 8.60
C ARG A 16 14.15 -13.39 8.32
N GLY A 17 13.33 -13.60 9.36
CA GLY A 17 11.92 -13.91 9.22
C GLY A 17 11.13 -12.83 8.46
N LEU A 18 11.47 -11.55 8.64
CA LEU A 18 10.89 -10.46 7.84
C LEU A 18 11.26 -10.57 6.36
N LEU A 19 12.52 -10.92 6.04
CA LEU A 19 12.92 -11.17 4.65
C LEU A 19 12.15 -12.34 4.03
N THR A 20 11.97 -13.44 4.78
CA THR A 20 11.16 -14.57 4.31
C THR A 20 9.72 -14.14 4.03
N ARG A 21 9.09 -13.34 4.90
CA ARG A 21 7.76 -12.78 4.62
C ARG A 21 7.75 -11.92 3.36
N LEU A 22 8.76 -11.07 3.17
CA LEU A 22 8.89 -10.19 2.00
C LEU A 22 9.05 -10.95 0.67
N THR A 23 9.64 -12.14 0.70
CA THR A 23 9.73 -13.01 -0.49
C THR A 23 8.38 -13.58 -0.93
N ARG A 24 7.41 -13.68 -0.01
CA ARG A 24 6.06 -14.17 -0.32
C ARG A 24 5.15 -13.10 -0.95
N VAL A 25 5.53 -11.83 -0.85
CA VAL A 25 4.84 -10.73 -1.56
C VAL A 25 5.12 -10.87 -3.05
N ARG A 26 4.13 -11.33 -3.80
CA ARG A 26 4.19 -11.54 -5.25
C ARG A 26 3.51 -10.35 -5.99
N PRO A 27 3.92 -10.04 -7.23
CA PRO A 27 3.20 -9.11 -8.08
C PRO A 27 1.72 -9.47 -8.24
N PHE A 28 0.84 -8.47 -8.23
CA PHE A 28 -0.62 -8.67 -8.37
C PHE A 28 -1.00 -9.36 -9.68
N ALA A 29 -0.33 -9.02 -10.79
CA ALA A 29 -0.55 -9.62 -12.10
C ALA A 29 -0.36 -11.15 -12.15
N LEU A 30 0.32 -11.73 -11.15
CA LEU A 30 0.55 -13.19 -11.07
C LEU A 30 -0.47 -13.92 -10.20
N LEU A 31 -1.34 -13.21 -9.48
CA LEU A 31 -2.19 -13.78 -8.44
C LEU A 31 -3.67 -13.78 -8.79
N GLU A 32 -4.12 -12.81 -9.56
CA GLU A 32 -5.54 -12.47 -9.63
C GLU A 32 -5.97 -12.36 -11.09
N PRO A 33 -6.55 -13.43 -11.67
CA PRO A 33 -7.06 -13.39 -13.04
C PRO A 33 -8.31 -12.50 -13.11
N MET A 34 -8.23 -11.44 -13.89
CA MET A 34 -9.33 -10.48 -14.08
C MET A 34 -9.89 -10.65 -15.49
N VAL A 35 -11.20 -10.49 -15.65
CA VAL A 35 -11.75 -10.29 -17.00
C VAL A 35 -11.23 -8.94 -17.53
N PRO A 36 -10.99 -8.78 -18.84
CA PRO A 36 -10.45 -7.52 -19.40
C PRO A 36 -11.28 -6.29 -19.01
N ALA A 37 -12.60 -6.43 -18.90
CA ALA A 37 -13.51 -5.37 -18.50
C ALA A 37 -13.39 -4.93 -17.03
N ALA A 38 -12.75 -5.74 -16.17
CA ALA A 38 -12.50 -5.44 -14.76
C ALA A 38 -11.06 -4.93 -14.51
N GLY A 39 -10.25 -4.82 -15.58
CA GLY A 39 -8.86 -4.42 -15.50
C GLY A 39 -8.68 -3.01 -14.96
N LEU A 40 -7.56 -2.79 -14.27
CA LEU A 40 -7.16 -1.46 -13.84
C LEU A 40 -6.80 -0.58 -15.05
N LEU A 41 -6.92 0.73 -14.88
CA LEU A 41 -6.32 1.69 -15.80
C LEU A 41 -4.80 1.43 -15.93
N PRO A 42 -4.20 1.50 -17.14
CA PRO A 42 -2.78 1.20 -17.33
C PRO A 42 -1.84 2.02 -16.44
N SER A 43 -2.14 3.31 -16.25
CA SER A 43 -1.37 4.20 -15.35
C SER A 43 -1.47 3.76 -13.89
N THR A 44 -2.65 3.31 -13.46
CA THR A 44 -2.90 2.78 -12.11
C THR A 44 -2.17 1.46 -11.89
N GLN A 45 -2.23 0.55 -12.86
CA GLN A 45 -1.49 -0.71 -12.78
C GLN A 45 0.02 -0.45 -12.68
N ALA A 46 0.58 0.35 -13.59
CA ALA A 46 2.00 0.67 -13.60
C ALA A 46 2.47 1.35 -12.31
N ALA A 47 1.69 2.30 -11.78
CA ALA A 47 2.00 2.98 -10.53
C ALA A 47 1.96 2.03 -9.31
N THR A 48 0.98 1.13 -9.27
CA THR A 48 0.83 0.12 -8.21
C THR A 48 1.98 -0.88 -8.24
N GLU A 49 2.34 -1.39 -9.42
CA GLU A 49 3.47 -2.32 -9.58
C GLU A 49 4.79 -1.65 -9.23
N ARG A 50 5.00 -0.39 -9.64
CA ARG A 50 6.20 0.38 -9.29
C ARG A 50 6.33 0.53 -7.78
N TYR A 51 5.24 0.89 -7.10
CA TYR A 51 5.19 1.02 -5.65
C TYR A 51 5.55 -0.28 -4.93
N LEU A 52 4.99 -1.42 -5.37
CA LEU A 52 5.34 -2.72 -4.83
C LEU A 52 6.84 -3.03 -4.99
N ILE A 53 7.39 -2.78 -6.18
CA ILE A 53 8.80 -3.06 -6.47
C ILE A 53 9.71 -2.20 -5.57
N ASP A 54 9.44 -0.91 -5.50
CA ASP A 54 10.28 0.05 -4.77
C ASP A 54 10.15 -0.17 -3.26
N GLY A 55 8.93 -0.36 -2.75
CA GLY A 55 8.71 -0.67 -1.34
C GLY A 55 9.33 -2.02 -0.93
N ARG A 56 9.32 -3.04 -1.79
CA ARG A 56 10.02 -4.31 -1.51
C ARG A 56 11.53 -4.15 -1.49
N ARG A 57 12.10 -3.28 -2.32
CA ARG A 57 13.54 -2.98 -2.28
C ARG A 57 13.88 -2.25 -0.99
N GLU A 58 13.15 -1.19 -0.66
CA GLU A 58 13.36 -0.40 0.56
C GLU A 58 13.24 -1.26 1.84
N LEU A 59 12.20 -2.10 1.95
CA LEU A 59 12.04 -3.02 3.08
C LEU A 59 13.20 -4.01 3.19
N ARG A 60 13.66 -4.55 2.07
CA ARG A 60 14.81 -5.47 2.04
C ARG A 60 16.07 -4.76 2.53
N ASP A 61 16.33 -3.58 1.99
CA ASP A 61 17.54 -2.80 2.30
C ASP A 61 17.56 -2.41 3.79
N MET A 62 16.43 -1.99 4.36
CA MET A 62 16.33 -1.70 5.79
C MET A 62 16.62 -2.91 6.68
N VAL A 63 16.15 -4.10 6.30
CA VAL A 63 16.42 -5.32 7.07
C VAL A 63 17.89 -5.73 6.95
N ILE A 64 18.48 -5.63 5.75
CA ILE A 64 19.90 -5.92 5.52
C ILE A 64 20.78 -4.95 6.33
N LEU A 65 20.50 -3.65 6.25
CA LEU A 65 21.22 -2.62 7.02
C LEU A 65 21.14 -2.88 8.53
N PHE A 66 20.00 -3.34 9.03
CA PHE A 66 19.87 -3.74 10.43
C PHE A 66 20.72 -4.97 10.77
N LEU A 67 20.73 -6.00 9.92
CA LEU A 67 21.54 -7.20 10.12
C LEU A 67 23.05 -6.89 10.11
N ASP A 68 23.50 -6.07 9.16
CA ASP A 68 24.89 -5.64 9.05
C ASP A 68 25.30 -4.80 10.27
N TRP A 69 24.45 -3.84 10.66
CA TRP A 69 24.66 -3.05 11.88
C TRP A 69 24.73 -3.93 13.12
N LEU A 70 23.85 -4.94 13.22
CA LEU A 70 23.81 -5.84 14.37
C LEU A 70 25.10 -6.64 14.47
N GLU A 71 25.64 -7.15 13.36
CA GLU A 71 26.88 -7.93 13.34
C GLU A 71 28.09 -7.08 13.75
N VAL A 72 28.22 -5.87 13.19
CA VAL A 72 29.28 -4.92 13.58
C VAL A 72 29.15 -4.50 15.05
N SER A 73 27.91 -4.38 15.54
CA SER A 73 27.65 -3.94 16.92
C SER A 73 27.89 -5.02 17.98
N ARG A 74 28.15 -6.27 17.59
CA ARG A 74 28.51 -7.35 18.52
C ARG A 74 29.85 -7.12 19.20
N THR A 75 30.76 -6.40 18.53
CA THR A 75 32.09 -6.05 19.05
C THR A 75 32.16 -4.62 19.57
N SER A 76 31.06 -3.86 19.52
CA SER A 76 30.98 -2.46 19.96
C SER A 76 30.26 -2.30 21.32
N ALA A 77 30.30 -1.10 21.89
CA ALA A 77 29.63 -0.76 23.15
C ALA A 77 28.09 -0.64 23.05
N ALA A 78 27.49 -1.04 21.92
CA ALA A 78 26.04 -1.02 21.77
C ALA A 78 25.35 -1.90 22.82
N SER A 79 24.17 -1.48 23.27
CA SER A 79 23.40 -2.21 24.30
C SER A 79 22.31 -3.08 23.69
N THR A 80 21.93 -4.15 24.39
CA THR A 80 20.76 -4.97 24.01
C THR A 80 19.49 -4.13 23.85
N ALA A 81 19.29 -3.11 24.70
CA ALA A 81 18.13 -2.24 24.64
C ALA A 81 18.11 -1.40 23.33
N GLU A 82 19.27 -0.95 22.86
CA GLU A 82 19.39 -0.24 21.59
C GLU A 82 19.10 -1.16 20.40
N ALA A 83 19.63 -2.39 20.42
CA ALA A 83 19.34 -3.38 19.39
C ALA A 83 17.83 -3.70 19.31
N GLN A 84 17.18 -3.90 20.47
CA GLN A 84 15.74 -4.12 20.54
C GLN A 84 14.93 -2.92 20.04
N ARG A 85 15.32 -1.70 20.40
CA ARG A 85 14.65 -0.47 19.96
C ARG A 85 14.71 -0.30 18.45
N ARG A 86 15.89 -0.49 17.84
CA ARG A 86 16.07 -0.42 16.39
C ARG A 86 15.25 -1.48 15.68
N PHE A 87 15.26 -2.71 16.19
CA PHE A 87 14.45 -3.78 15.65
C PHE A 87 12.94 -3.49 15.75
N ALA A 88 12.48 -2.95 16.88
CA ALA A 88 11.08 -2.56 17.05
C ALA A 88 10.65 -1.50 16.03
N MET A 89 11.49 -0.48 15.79
CA MET A 89 11.24 0.53 14.76
C MET A 89 11.20 -0.07 13.35
N LEU A 90 12.16 -0.95 13.03
CA LEU A 90 12.18 -1.69 11.77
C LEU A 90 10.88 -2.49 11.58
N ARG A 91 10.45 -3.23 12.60
CA ARG A 91 9.24 -4.06 12.56
C ARG A 91 7.97 -3.21 12.40
N LEU A 92 7.87 -2.07 13.08
CA LEU A 92 6.76 -1.13 12.93
C LEU A 92 6.69 -0.60 11.50
N ARG A 93 7.82 -0.15 10.93
CA ARG A 93 7.87 0.35 9.55
C ARG A 93 7.55 -0.75 8.55
N PHE A 94 8.08 -1.96 8.76
CA PHE A 94 7.82 -3.12 7.92
C PHE A 94 6.32 -3.48 7.88
N ASN A 95 5.68 -3.60 9.05
CA ASN A 95 4.24 -3.90 9.13
C ASN A 95 3.41 -2.79 8.49
N THR A 96 3.78 -1.53 8.71
CA THR A 96 3.09 -0.38 8.13
C THR A 96 3.06 -0.45 6.61
N VAL A 97 4.21 -0.74 5.97
CA VAL A 97 4.31 -0.88 4.50
C VAL A 97 3.56 -2.11 4.02
N LEU A 98 3.64 -3.25 4.72
CA LEU A 98 2.87 -4.44 4.36
C LEU A 98 1.37 -4.20 4.37
N THR A 99 0.82 -3.50 5.36
CA THR A 99 -0.59 -3.12 5.38
C THR A 99 -1.00 -2.30 4.15
N GLN A 100 -0.06 -1.54 3.56
CA GLN A 100 -0.34 -0.83 2.31
C GLN A 100 -0.46 -1.79 1.13
N PHE A 101 0.44 -2.79 1.06
CA PHE A 101 0.39 -3.81 0.03
C PHE A 101 -0.86 -4.66 0.13
N ASP A 102 -1.27 -5.02 1.36
CA ASP A 102 -2.50 -5.76 1.60
C ASP A 102 -3.72 -4.99 1.08
N LEU A 103 -3.79 -3.66 1.32
CA LEU A 103 -4.89 -2.84 0.79
C LEU A 103 -4.95 -2.84 -0.75
N PHE A 104 -3.80 -2.75 -1.42
CA PHE A 104 -3.77 -2.87 -2.88
C PHE A 104 -4.15 -4.28 -3.33
N SER A 105 -3.71 -5.32 -2.61
CA SER A 105 -4.10 -6.71 -2.89
C SER A 105 -5.59 -6.88 -2.79
N ASP A 106 -6.23 -6.35 -1.75
CA ASP A 106 -7.68 -6.43 -1.57
C ASP A 106 -8.40 -5.72 -2.73
N ALA A 107 -7.92 -4.54 -3.13
CA ALA A 107 -8.50 -3.78 -4.23
C ALA A 107 -8.39 -4.50 -5.59
N VAL A 108 -7.27 -5.18 -5.87
CA VAL A 108 -7.10 -5.96 -7.10
C VAL A 108 -7.87 -7.29 -7.02
N ALA A 109 -7.91 -7.93 -5.86
CA ALA A 109 -8.57 -9.22 -5.67
C ALA A 109 -10.07 -9.11 -5.95
N GLN A 110 -10.70 -8.04 -5.48
CA GLN A 110 -12.11 -7.74 -5.74
C GLN A 110 -12.43 -7.57 -7.23
N ARG A 111 -11.43 -7.28 -8.08
CA ARG A 111 -11.65 -7.22 -9.53
C ARG A 111 -11.81 -8.58 -10.17
N SER A 112 -11.39 -9.64 -9.47
CA SER A 112 -11.59 -11.02 -9.89
C SER A 112 -13.00 -11.53 -9.50
N GLU A 113 -13.74 -10.79 -8.65
CA GLU A 113 -15.16 -11.09 -8.39
C GLU A 113 -16.00 -10.80 -9.64
N HIS A 114 -16.80 -11.78 -10.06
CA HIS A 114 -17.73 -11.66 -11.18
C HIS A 114 -18.73 -10.52 -10.94
N ASP A 115 -19.05 -9.74 -11.99
CA ASP A 115 -19.85 -8.50 -12.00
C ASP A 115 -19.26 -7.32 -11.22
N VAL A 116 -18.82 -7.54 -9.98
CA VAL A 116 -18.26 -6.51 -9.10
C VAL A 116 -17.02 -5.86 -9.70
N GLY A 117 -16.10 -6.66 -10.27
CA GLY A 117 -14.89 -6.12 -10.86
C GLY A 117 -15.14 -5.16 -12.02
N VAL A 118 -16.15 -5.44 -12.85
CA VAL A 118 -16.55 -4.60 -13.98
C VAL A 118 -17.17 -3.29 -13.49
N TRP A 119 -18.00 -3.35 -12.45
CA TRP A 119 -18.57 -2.15 -11.85
C TRP A 119 -17.49 -1.25 -11.24
N LEU A 120 -16.52 -1.84 -10.52
CA LEU A 120 -15.39 -1.07 -9.97
C LEU A 120 -14.54 -0.42 -11.07
N ALA A 121 -14.34 -1.10 -12.20
CA ALA A 121 -13.64 -0.51 -13.34
C ALA A 121 -14.41 0.67 -13.94
N GLY A 122 -15.74 0.58 -14.03
CA GLY A 122 -16.59 1.72 -14.41
C GLY A 122 -16.47 2.90 -13.45
N LEU A 123 -16.45 2.64 -12.14
CA LEU A 123 -16.28 3.69 -11.12
C LEU A 123 -14.91 4.36 -11.20
N ASP A 124 -13.85 3.66 -11.57
CA ASP A 124 -12.53 4.28 -11.82
C ASP A 124 -12.60 5.33 -12.92
N ILE A 125 -13.36 5.06 -13.99
CA ILE A 125 -13.55 6.00 -15.09
C ILE A 125 -14.31 7.23 -14.61
N VAL A 126 -15.41 7.03 -13.87
CA VAL A 126 -16.21 8.13 -13.31
C VAL A 126 -15.38 8.98 -12.35
N ALA A 127 -14.60 8.35 -11.47
CA ALA A 127 -13.74 9.06 -10.52
C ALA A 127 -12.64 9.86 -11.22
N ARG A 128 -12.04 9.31 -12.28
CA ARG A 128 -11.04 10.02 -13.09
C ARG A 128 -11.65 11.21 -13.82
N ASP A 129 -12.84 11.03 -14.39
CA ASP A 129 -13.56 12.10 -15.06
C ASP A 129 -13.91 13.23 -14.09
N ALA A 130 -14.36 12.88 -12.87
CA ALA A 130 -14.62 13.85 -11.81
C ALA A 130 -13.37 14.63 -11.32
N LEU A 131 -12.16 14.06 -11.46
CA LEU A 131 -10.90 14.78 -11.22
C LEU A 131 -10.42 15.60 -12.42
N THR A 132 -11.02 15.44 -13.59
CA THR A 132 -10.55 16.11 -14.80
C THR A 132 -11.16 17.49 -14.86
N LEU A 133 -10.37 18.51 -14.53
CA LEU A 133 -10.78 19.91 -14.67
C LEU A 133 -10.29 20.50 -16.00
N PRO A 134 -11.19 21.12 -16.80
CA PRO A 134 -10.78 21.89 -17.97
C PRO A 134 -9.82 23.02 -17.56
N GLY A 135 -8.69 23.15 -18.24
CA GLY A 135 -7.67 24.17 -17.94
C GLY A 135 -6.34 23.64 -17.41
N GLY A 136 -6.24 22.33 -17.14
CA GLY A 136 -4.94 21.69 -16.87
C GLY A 136 -4.27 22.11 -15.56
N TYR A 137 -5.06 22.54 -14.58
CA TYR A 137 -4.58 23.03 -13.28
C TYR A 137 -3.68 22.03 -12.53
N TYR A 138 -3.90 20.73 -12.73
CA TYR A 138 -3.08 19.67 -12.16
C TYR A 138 -3.10 18.41 -13.03
N GLN A 139 -2.12 17.53 -12.81
CA GLN A 139 -2.12 16.18 -13.38
C GLN A 139 -2.92 15.25 -12.47
N VAL A 140 -3.99 14.66 -13.02
CA VAL A 140 -4.81 13.66 -12.33
C VAL A 140 -3.92 12.48 -11.90
N PRO A 141 -3.85 12.14 -10.60
CA PRO A 141 -3.06 11.01 -10.14
C PRO A 141 -3.71 9.69 -10.58
N PRO A 142 -2.94 8.60 -10.68
CA PRO A 142 -3.52 7.27 -10.78
C PRO A 142 -4.46 7.01 -9.60
N LEU A 143 -5.55 6.28 -9.85
CA LEU A 143 -6.56 5.97 -8.85
C LEU A 143 -7.18 4.60 -9.05
N VAL A 144 -7.73 4.04 -7.97
CA VAL A 144 -8.45 2.77 -7.95
C VAL A 144 -9.59 2.83 -6.94
N CYS A 145 -10.77 2.37 -7.35
CA CYS A 145 -11.93 2.15 -6.50
C CYS A 145 -11.89 0.72 -5.94
N TYR A 146 -12.32 0.55 -4.70
CA TYR A 146 -12.52 -0.77 -4.11
C TYR A 146 -13.72 -0.74 -3.16
N LEU A 147 -14.30 -1.90 -2.89
CA LEU A 147 -15.40 -2.07 -1.96
C LEU A 147 -14.89 -2.34 -0.55
N ASP A 148 -15.56 -1.75 0.44
CA ASP A 148 -15.38 -2.13 1.84
C ASP A 148 -16.74 -2.46 2.47
N ARG A 149 -16.71 -3.29 3.51
CA ARG A 149 -17.86 -3.72 4.32
C ARG A 149 -18.15 -2.79 5.49
N GLY A 150 -17.27 -1.85 5.83
CA GLY A 150 -17.54 -0.90 6.91
C GLY A 150 -18.34 0.34 6.46
N VAL A 151 -18.89 1.07 7.42
CA VAL A 151 -19.78 2.22 7.21
C VAL A 151 -19.04 3.39 6.55
N GLY A 152 -19.53 3.84 5.41
CA GLY A 152 -19.09 5.09 4.77
C GLY A 152 -17.93 4.93 3.78
N ALA A 153 -17.91 5.88 2.83
CA ALA A 153 -16.85 6.01 1.84
C ALA A 153 -15.66 6.71 2.51
N ALA A 154 -14.44 6.41 2.05
CA ALA A 154 -13.24 7.08 2.52
C ALA A 154 -12.17 7.05 1.43
N ILE A 155 -11.48 8.15 1.25
CA ILE A 155 -10.35 8.21 0.33
C ILE A 155 -9.01 8.11 1.05
N ARG A 156 -8.11 7.29 0.51
CA ARG A 156 -6.68 7.45 0.74
C ARG A 156 -6.05 8.17 -0.44
N ARG A 157 -5.74 9.44 -0.22
CA ARG A 157 -5.29 10.35 -1.27
C ARG A 157 -3.94 9.96 -1.85
N ALA A 158 -3.79 10.09 -3.16
CA ALA A 158 -2.49 10.10 -3.84
C ALA A 158 -1.67 11.31 -3.37
N ARG A 159 -0.34 11.20 -3.52
CA ARG A 159 0.65 12.23 -3.19
C ARG A 159 0.66 12.68 -1.73
N THR A 160 0.00 11.94 -0.83
CA THR A 160 0.09 12.16 0.61
C THR A 160 1.23 11.35 1.22
N ARG A 161 1.81 11.88 2.31
CA ARG A 161 2.92 11.22 3.02
C ARG A 161 2.42 9.94 3.66
N MET A 162 3.06 8.83 3.32
CA MET A 162 2.69 7.52 3.83
C MET A 162 3.30 7.27 5.21
N PRO A 163 2.58 6.59 6.10
CA PRO A 163 3.18 5.95 7.26
C PRO A 163 4.34 5.05 6.78
N GLY A 164 5.56 5.31 7.24
CA GLY A 164 6.76 4.59 6.76
C GLY A 164 7.58 5.28 5.66
N GLY A 165 7.14 6.43 5.16
CA GLY A 165 7.89 7.23 4.17
C GLY A 165 7.37 7.09 2.73
N GLY A 166 7.78 8.01 1.86
CA GLY A 166 7.30 8.08 0.47
C GLY A 166 5.92 8.72 0.32
N ALA A 167 5.56 8.99 -0.94
CA ALA A 167 4.26 9.54 -1.33
C ALA A 167 3.36 8.41 -1.86
N ASN A 168 2.07 8.42 -1.51
CA ASN A 168 1.12 7.46 -2.04
C ASN A 168 1.00 7.61 -3.57
N PRO A 169 1.33 6.60 -4.39
CA PRO A 169 1.35 6.76 -5.84
C PRO A 169 -0.03 6.69 -6.48
N VAL A 170 -1.00 6.11 -5.77
CA VAL A 170 -2.35 5.83 -6.27
C VAL A 170 -3.38 6.28 -5.24
N ALA A 171 -4.39 7.04 -5.67
CA ALA A 171 -5.52 7.38 -4.83
C ALA A 171 -6.43 6.14 -4.71
N ILE A 172 -6.65 5.67 -3.49
CA ILE A 172 -7.52 4.52 -3.24
C ILE A 172 -8.84 5.03 -2.72
N ILE A 173 -9.91 4.84 -3.49
CA ILE A 173 -11.24 5.36 -3.19
C ILE A 173 -12.09 4.20 -2.69
N ARG A 174 -12.48 4.25 -1.42
CA ARG A 174 -13.37 3.25 -0.81
C ARG A 174 -14.80 3.57 -1.15
N VAL A 175 -15.49 2.58 -1.70
CA VAL A 175 -16.92 2.62 -2.00
C VAL A 175 -17.65 1.63 -1.08
N PRO A 176 -18.66 2.05 -0.31
CA PRO A 176 -19.39 1.13 0.56
C PRO A 176 -20.22 0.16 -0.28
N ARG A 177 -20.18 -1.14 0.07
CA ARG A 177 -20.89 -2.17 -0.70
C ARG A 177 -22.40 -1.93 -0.74
N GLU A 178 -22.98 -1.39 0.32
CA GLU A 178 -24.40 -1.02 0.40
C GLU A 178 -24.80 0.09 -0.59
N ARG A 179 -23.86 0.97 -0.96
CA ARG A 179 -24.11 2.04 -1.94
C ARG A 179 -24.11 1.54 -3.38
N MET A 180 -23.67 0.31 -3.63
CA MET A 180 -23.76 -0.32 -4.96
C MET A 180 -25.19 -0.69 -5.35
N ILE A 181 -26.09 -0.88 -4.37
CA ILE A 181 -27.46 -1.36 -4.58
C ILE A 181 -28.49 -0.21 -4.53
N GLY A 182 -28.08 0.97 -4.04
CA GLY A 182 -28.96 2.13 -3.83
C GLY A 182 -28.70 3.33 -4.76
N SER A 183 -29.51 4.38 -4.61
CA SER A 183 -29.25 5.68 -5.23
C SER A 183 -28.23 6.47 -4.40
N GLY A 184 -27.24 7.09 -5.05
CA GLY A 184 -26.27 7.97 -4.39
C GLY A 184 -24.79 7.57 -4.49
N ILE A 185 -24.48 6.46 -5.18
CA ILE A 185 -23.08 6.07 -5.44
C ILE A 185 -22.28 7.18 -6.14
N ALA A 186 -22.89 7.85 -7.13
CA ALA A 186 -22.25 8.94 -7.86
C ALA A 186 -21.91 10.13 -6.94
N SER A 187 -22.87 10.60 -6.14
CA SER A 187 -22.64 11.70 -5.20
C SER A 187 -21.60 11.34 -4.14
N SER A 188 -21.66 10.13 -3.59
CA SER A 188 -20.65 9.62 -2.65
C SER A 188 -19.26 9.56 -3.27
N LEU A 189 -19.14 9.01 -4.49
CA LEU A 189 -17.86 8.87 -5.18
C LEU A 189 -17.26 10.25 -5.46
N ILE A 190 -18.06 11.16 -6.01
CA ILE A 190 -17.61 12.52 -6.34
C ILE A 190 -17.22 13.29 -5.09
N HIS A 191 -17.92 13.10 -3.96
CA HIS A 191 -17.52 13.70 -2.68
C HIS A 191 -16.12 13.25 -2.24
N GLU A 192 -15.85 11.95 -2.28
CA GLU A 192 -14.52 11.41 -1.92
C GLU A 192 -13.44 11.86 -2.89
N VAL A 193 -13.76 11.89 -4.18
CA VAL A 193 -12.86 12.38 -5.24
C VAL A 193 -12.55 13.88 -5.03
N GLY A 194 -13.51 14.67 -4.58
CA GLY A 194 -13.31 16.08 -4.25
C GLY A 194 -12.22 16.31 -3.21
N HIS A 195 -12.10 15.42 -2.20
CA HIS A 195 -11.01 15.49 -1.22
C HIS A 195 -9.63 15.26 -1.85
N GLN A 196 -9.54 14.46 -2.93
CA GLN A 196 -8.29 14.34 -3.69
C GLN A 196 -7.99 15.63 -4.46
N ALA A 197 -8.98 16.19 -5.16
CA ALA A 197 -8.82 17.42 -5.93
C ALA A 197 -8.36 18.59 -5.05
N SER A 198 -8.91 18.73 -3.84
CA SER A 198 -8.50 19.78 -2.90
C SER A 198 -7.07 19.65 -2.36
N ALA A 199 -6.44 18.50 -2.56
CA ALA A 199 -5.09 18.21 -2.07
C ALA A 199 -4.02 18.18 -3.19
N LEU A 200 -4.41 18.48 -4.43
CA LEU A 200 -3.53 18.56 -5.61
C LEU A 200 -3.14 20.02 -5.89
#